data_AF-M0IY59-F1
#
_entry.id   AF-M0IY59-F1
#
_cell.length_a   1.000
_cell.length_b   1.000
_cell.length_c   1.000
_cell.angle_alpha   90.00
_cell.angle_beta   90.00
_cell.angle_gamma   90.00
#
_symmetry.space_group_name_H-M   'P 1'
#
loop_
_entity.id
_entity.type
_entity.pdbx_description
1 polymer ?
#
loop_
_entity_poly.entity_id
_entity_poly.type
_entity_poly.pdbx_seq_one_letter_code
_entity_poly.pdbx_strand_id
1 'polypeptide(L)'
;MLVPLQVREIMRTPVETISPDAPVIEAARRLRDEDIGSLVVESDGDCVGIITESDVVAVAAVEGDTRALSVSDVMAETLVTVTPDADIETAVERLRTNNVKKLPVVEDGELVGIVTTTDISDYIPHLTRARGATGEPSQREQFTRPDTLYEDEDWTFESYGTADGIDVGDHVRFSKTISQADVEAFAEASGDTNRLHLDAAFADGTRFGRRIVHGTLVSGVISAALARLPGLTIYLSQELSYQGPVDIDEEVTARCEVVERIQDNRFRLATAVDDSEGNCVIEGDAVVISDPIPDAA
;
A
#
# COMPACT_ATOMS: atom_id res chain seq x y z
N MET A 1 -0.60 -16.74 8.31
CA MET A 1 -0.91 -15.86 9.46
C MET A 1 -0.34 -14.47 9.13
N LEU A 2 -1.20 -13.48 8.85
CA LEU A 2 -0.80 -12.11 8.57
C LEU A 2 -0.10 -11.53 9.81
N VAL A 3 1.16 -11.11 9.66
CA VAL A 3 1.87 -10.39 10.72
C VAL A 3 1.36 -8.95 10.69
N PRO A 4 0.84 -8.40 11.80
CA PRO A 4 0.35 -7.02 11.80
C PRO A 4 1.50 -6.05 11.54
N LEU A 5 1.28 -5.09 10.63
CA LEU A 5 2.29 -4.11 10.29
C LEU A 5 2.53 -3.15 11.47
N GLN A 6 3.80 -2.94 11.81
CA GLN A 6 4.19 -2.13 12.94
C GLN A 6 4.52 -0.69 12.52
N VAL A 7 4.33 0.26 13.43
CA VAL A 7 4.67 1.68 13.22
C VAL A 7 6.13 1.86 12.77
N ARG A 8 7.07 1.08 13.31
CA ARG A 8 8.49 1.14 12.92
C ARG A 8 8.76 0.90 11.44
N GLU A 9 7.83 0.24 10.73
CA GLU A 9 7.99 -0.10 9.31
C GLU A 9 7.60 1.06 8.38
N ILE A 10 6.81 2.02 8.86
CA ILE A 10 6.32 3.15 8.05
C ILE A 10 6.70 4.53 8.62
N MET A 11 7.19 4.59 9.85
CA MET A 11 7.61 5.87 10.46
C MET A 11 8.79 6.48 9.71
N ARG A 12 8.85 7.82 9.68
CA ARG A 12 10.01 8.54 9.16
C ARG A 12 11.05 8.75 10.22
N THR A 13 12.31 8.58 9.81
CA THR A 13 13.52 8.88 10.58
C THR A 13 14.59 9.45 9.63
N PRO A 14 15.45 10.38 10.08
CA PRO A 14 15.43 11.08 11.38
C PRO A 14 14.23 12.03 11.50
N VAL A 15 13.89 12.42 12.73
CA VAL A 15 12.82 13.39 13.00
C VAL A 15 13.40 14.79 13.00
N GLU A 16 12.77 15.71 12.27
CA GLU A 16 13.15 17.11 12.29
C GLU A 16 12.68 17.77 13.60
N THR A 17 13.63 18.27 14.38
CA THR A 17 13.40 18.84 15.72
C THR A 17 13.71 20.33 15.79
N ILE A 18 13.11 21.03 16.76
CA ILE A 18 13.37 22.46 17.02
C ILE A 18 13.40 22.74 18.54
N SER A 19 14.19 23.72 18.96
CA SER A 19 14.23 24.16 20.36
C SER A 19 12.95 24.91 20.76
N PRO A 20 12.46 24.77 22.01
CA PRO A 20 11.31 25.53 22.52
C PRO A 20 11.55 27.06 22.53
N ASP A 21 12.82 27.48 22.68
CA ASP A 21 13.22 28.89 22.71
C ASP A 21 13.38 29.50 21.30
N ALA A 22 13.33 28.68 20.26
CA ALA A 22 13.46 29.15 18.88
C ALA A 22 12.30 30.08 18.51
N PRO A 23 12.52 31.12 17.70
CA PRO A 23 11.44 32.00 17.28
C PRO A 23 10.50 31.29 16.30
N VAL A 24 9.19 31.57 16.36
CA VAL A 24 8.20 30.91 15.48
C VAL A 24 8.50 31.12 13.99
N ILE A 25 9.11 32.25 13.63
CA ILE A 25 9.53 32.53 12.24
C ILE A 25 10.56 31.52 11.72
N GLU A 26 11.38 30.95 12.60
CA GLU A 26 12.33 29.90 12.25
C GLU A 26 11.61 28.58 11.99
N ALA A 27 10.67 28.20 12.86
CA ALA A 27 9.79 27.05 12.63
C ALA A 27 9.08 27.18 11.27
N ALA A 28 8.47 28.33 11.00
CA ALA A 28 7.77 28.60 9.73
C ALA A 28 8.68 28.45 8.50
N ARG A 29 9.93 28.90 8.58
CA ARG A 29 10.90 28.76 7.48
C ARG A 29 11.27 27.30 7.28
N ARG A 30 11.58 26.56 8.35
CA ARG A 30 11.95 25.15 8.26
C ARG A 30 10.82 24.30 7.70
N LEU A 31 9.59 24.46 8.20
CA LEU A 31 8.41 23.78 7.66
C LEU A 31 8.29 23.98 6.14
N ARG A 32 8.50 25.21 5.65
CA ARG A 32 8.43 25.52 4.22
C ARG A 32 9.63 25.03 3.42
N ASP A 33 10.84 25.27 3.90
CA ASP A 33 12.07 25.04 3.15
C ASP A 33 12.40 23.54 3.09
N GLU A 34 11.98 22.77 4.09
CA GLU A 34 12.14 21.31 4.18
C GLU A 34 10.89 20.55 3.67
N ASP A 35 9.82 21.26 3.29
CA ASP A 35 8.53 20.71 2.83
C ASP A 35 7.92 19.69 3.81
N ILE A 36 7.87 20.07 5.09
CA ILE A 36 7.37 19.24 6.20
C ILE A 36 6.26 19.96 6.97
N GLY A 37 5.27 19.18 7.43
CA GLY A 37 4.10 19.75 8.12
C GLY A 37 4.27 19.98 9.62
N SER A 38 5.36 19.52 10.25
CA SER A 38 5.61 19.69 11.69
C SER A 38 7.08 19.55 12.05
N LEU A 39 7.44 20.15 13.18
CA LEU A 39 8.70 19.93 13.88
C LEU A 39 8.40 19.41 15.29
N VAL A 40 9.14 18.41 15.73
CA VAL A 40 9.08 17.96 17.12
C VAL A 40 9.91 18.90 17.98
N VAL A 41 9.36 19.35 19.09
CA VAL A 41 10.06 20.27 19.99
C VAL A 41 10.87 19.45 20.98
N GLU A 42 12.17 19.72 21.02
CA GLU A 42 13.12 19.01 21.87
C GLU A 42 13.83 19.98 22.81
N SER A 43 13.94 19.59 24.09
CA SER A 43 14.73 20.29 25.10
C SER A 43 15.56 19.27 25.87
N ASP A 44 16.87 19.49 25.95
CA ASP A 44 17.80 18.61 26.67
C ASP A 44 17.73 17.12 26.26
N GLY A 45 17.33 16.83 25.01
CA GLY A 45 17.15 15.48 24.48
C GLY A 45 15.75 14.87 24.71
N ASP A 46 14.89 15.56 25.47
CA ASP A 46 13.52 15.14 25.71
C ASP A 46 12.55 15.75 24.70
N CYS A 47 11.59 14.94 24.23
CA CYS A 47 10.49 15.38 23.40
C CYS A 47 9.46 16.13 24.27
N VAL A 48 9.41 17.46 24.16
CA VAL A 48 8.61 18.35 25.04
C VAL A 48 7.39 18.95 24.36
N GLY A 49 7.27 18.82 23.04
CA GLY A 49 6.11 19.30 22.31
C GLY A 49 6.16 19.03 20.81
N ILE A 50 5.18 19.55 20.10
CA ILE A 50 5.16 19.54 18.62
C ILE A 50 4.60 20.87 18.14
N ILE A 51 5.20 21.41 17.08
CA ILE A 51 4.69 22.58 16.37
C ILE A 51 4.36 22.21 14.92
N THR A 52 3.21 22.65 14.45
CA THR A 52 2.70 22.35 13.11
C THR A 52 2.44 23.62 12.30
N GLU A 53 2.23 23.47 11.00
CA GLU A 53 1.81 24.58 10.14
C GLU A 53 0.54 25.28 10.65
N SER A 54 -0.38 24.54 11.27
CA SER A 54 -1.62 25.13 11.82
C SER A 54 -1.34 26.04 13.00
N ASP A 55 -0.35 25.70 13.84
CA ASP A 55 0.08 26.52 14.97
C ASP A 55 0.76 27.81 14.47
N VAL A 56 1.61 27.68 13.43
CA VAL A 56 2.23 28.83 12.76
C VAL A 56 1.18 29.74 12.13
N VAL A 57 0.14 29.18 11.50
CA VAL A 57 -0.97 29.97 10.95
C VAL A 57 -1.77 30.66 12.06
N ALA A 58 -2.00 29.99 13.19
CA ALA A 58 -2.70 30.57 14.33
C ALA A 58 -2.00 31.80 14.90
N VAL A 59 -0.67 31.88 14.82
CA VAL A 59 0.09 33.09 15.22
C VAL A 59 -0.32 34.33 14.45
N ALA A 60 -0.71 34.21 13.18
CA ALA A 60 -1.18 35.37 12.39
C ALA A 60 -2.51 35.94 12.91
N ALA A 61 -3.26 35.19 13.72
CA ALA A 61 -4.49 35.63 14.35
C ALA A 61 -4.28 36.32 15.72
N VAL A 62 -3.04 36.35 16.23
CA VAL A 62 -2.71 36.97 17.51
C VAL A 62 -2.51 38.48 17.35
N GLU A 63 -3.07 39.27 18.26
CA GLU A 63 -2.81 40.72 18.33
C GLU A 63 -1.45 40.99 19.00
N GLY A 64 -0.59 41.81 18.38
CA GLY A 64 0.69 42.22 18.95
C GLY A 64 1.88 41.98 18.01
N ASP A 65 3.10 42.04 18.57
CA ASP A 65 4.32 41.73 17.82
C ASP A 65 4.58 40.22 17.80
N THR A 66 4.09 39.57 16.75
CA THR A 66 4.26 38.13 16.53
C THR A 66 5.71 37.70 16.34
N ARG A 67 6.64 38.64 16.10
CA ARG A 67 8.07 38.34 15.99
C ARG A 67 8.73 38.01 17.33
N ALA A 68 8.08 38.34 18.44
CA ALA A 68 8.57 38.06 19.78
C ALA A 68 8.18 36.67 20.31
N LEU A 69 7.32 35.94 19.59
CA LEU A 69 6.85 34.61 20.01
C LEU A 69 7.91 33.54 19.75
N SER A 70 8.12 32.72 20.76
CA SER A 70 8.90 31.48 20.71
C SER A 70 8.03 30.29 20.32
N VAL A 71 8.65 29.16 19.98
CA VAL A 71 7.95 27.90 19.73
C VAL A 71 7.16 27.45 20.95
N SER A 72 7.71 27.59 22.16
CA SER A 72 7.03 27.21 23.41
C SER A 72 5.72 27.97 23.65
N ASP A 73 5.58 29.20 23.12
CA ASP A 73 4.37 30.00 23.30
C ASP A 73 3.17 29.46 22.50
N VAL A 74 3.41 28.60 21.51
CA VAL A 74 2.41 28.19 20.50
C VAL A 74 2.33 26.69 20.27
N MET A 75 3.36 25.92 20.68
CA MET A 75 3.40 24.48 20.50
C MET A 75 2.33 23.76 21.33
N ALA A 76 1.99 22.55 20.90
CA ALA A 76 1.24 21.63 21.75
C ALA A 76 2.18 20.95 22.75
N GLU A 77 1.97 21.19 24.05
CA GLU A 77 2.71 20.56 25.15
C GLU A 77 2.26 19.12 25.41
N THR A 78 0.98 18.80 25.14
CA THR A 78 0.47 17.42 25.31
C THR A 78 0.74 16.61 24.06
N LEU A 79 1.82 15.85 24.10
CA LEU A 79 2.18 14.94 23.02
C LEU A 79 1.33 13.68 23.04
N VAL A 80 0.60 13.47 21.96
CA VAL A 80 0.00 12.18 21.65
C VAL A 80 1.05 11.38 20.91
N THR A 81 1.62 10.36 21.57
CA THR A 81 2.72 9.54 21.01
C THR A 81 2.25 8.12 20.68
N VAL A 82 3.11 7.34 20.05
CA VAL A 82 2.93 5.89 19.82
C VAL A 82 4.27 5.18 19.97
N THR A 83 4.27 3.88 20.28
CA THR A 83 5.50 3.08 20.34
C THR A 83 5.84 2.50 18.96
N PRO A 84 7.12 2.25 18.65
CA PRO A 84 7.52 1.68 17.35
C PRO A 84 6.94 0.28 17.10
N ASP A 85 6.70 -0.50 18.15
CA ASP A 85 6.12 -1.85 18.07
C ASP A 85 4.59 -1.87 18.01
N ALA A 86 3.93 -0.70 18.09
CA ALA A 86 2.47 -0.66 17.99
C ALA A 86 2.03 -1.01 16.56
N ASP A 87 0.89 -1.67 16.45
CA ASP A 87 0.25 -1.93 15.16
C ASP A 87 -0.24 -0.62 14.53
N ILE A 88 -0.27 -0.54 13.20
CA ILE A 88 -0.79 0.62 12.47
C ILE A 88 -2.22 0.98 12.91
N GLU A 89 -3.08 0.00 13.17
CA GLU A 89 -4.46 0.25 13.64
C GLU A 89 -4.47 1.10 14.92
N THR A 90 -3.54 0.84 15.84
CA THR A 90 -3.38 1.63 17.08
C THR A 90 -2.96 3.06 16.75
N ALA A 91 -2.05 3.25 15.80
CA ALA A 91 -1.65 4.59 15.36
C ALA A 91 -2.82 5.36 14.72
N VAL A 92 -3.60 4.71 13.84
CA VAL A 92 -4.81 5.28 13.23
C VAL A 92 -5.84 5.67 14.28
N GLU A 93 -6.09 4.79 15.26
CA GLU A 93 -7.03 5.07 16.35
C GLU A 93 -6.56 6.26 17.20
N ARG A 94 -5.26 6.36 17.50
CA ARG A 94 -4.68 7.48 18.25
C ARG A 94 -4.80 8.80 17.48
N LEU A 95 -4.46 8.81 16.19
CA LEU A 95 -4.62 9.99 15.31
C LEU A 95 -6.08 10.47 15.33
N ARG A 96 -7.03 9.55 15.14
CA ARG A 96 -8.45 9.85 15.07
C ARG A 96 -9.02 10.33 16.41
N THR A 97 -8.77 9.59 17.48
CA THR A 97 -9.33 9.87 18.81
C THR A 97 -8.83 11.20 19.38
N ASN A 98 -7.58 11.54 19.09
CA ASN A 98 -6.99 12.80 19.54
C ASN A 98 -7.12 13.94 18.51
N ASN A 99 -7.75 13.67 17.36
CA ASN A 99 -7.93 14.63 16.26
C ASN A 99 -6.60 15.30 15.83
N VAL A 100 -5.53 14.51 15.77
CA VAL A 100 -4.20 14.93 15.34
C VAL A 100 -3.82 14.22 14.05
N LYS A 101 -2.96 14.85 13.25
CA LYS A 101 -2.52 14.32 11.95
C LYS A 101 -1.18 13.61 12.00
N LYS A 102 -0.50 13.67 13.14
CA LYS A 102 0.88 13.22 13.31
C LYS A 102 1.07 12.68 14.73
N LEU A 103 1.88 11.64 14.87
CA LEU A 103 2.26 11.04 16.14
C LEU A 103 3.78 10.93 16.18
N PRO A 104 4.45 11.62 17.12
CA PRO A 104 5.81 11.27 17.49
C PRO A 104 5.86 9.81 17.98
N VAL A 105 6.85 9.08 17.50
CA VAL A 105 7.12 7.69 17.88
C VAL A 105 8.18 7.71 18.96
N VAL A 106 7.87 7.14 20.12
CA VAL A 106 8.71 7.18 21.31
C VAL A 106 8.97 5.76 21.81
N GLU A 107 10.24 5.44 22.06
CA GLU A 107 10.71 4.17 22.64
C GLU A 107 11.56 4.50 23.87
N ASP A 108 11.25 3.90 25.03
CA ASP A 108 11.96 4.16 26.29
C ASP A 108 12.10 5.64 26.70
N GLY A 109 11.19 6.50 26.23
CA GLY A 109 11.18 7.94 26.50
C GLY A 109 11.91 8.78 25.44
N GLU A 110 12.61 8.14 24.51
CA GLU A 110 13.35 8.80 23.44
C GLU A 110 12.53 8.90 22.15
N LEU A 111 12.67 10.02 21.44
CA LEU A 111 12.04 10.22 20.14
C LEU A 111 12.78 9.40 19.08
N VAL A 112 12.14 8.35 18.57
CA VAL A 112 12.73 7.44 17.57
C VAL A 112 12.15 7.60 16.17
N GLY A 113 11.05 8.34 16.01
CA GLY A 113 10.44 8.56 14.70
C GLY A 113 9.21 9.47 14.73
N ILE A 114 8.59 9.65 13.57
CA ILE A 114 7.27 10.29 13.45
C ILE A 114 6.44 9.54 12.40
N VAL A 115 5.15 9.36 12.67
CA VAL A 115 4.19 8.80 11.70
C VAL A 115 3.05 9.79 11.48
N THR A 116 2.71 10.03 10.22
CA THR A 116 1.66 10.98 9.83
C THR A 116 0.49 10.30 9.12
N THR A 117 -0.64 11.00 9.03
CA THR A 117 -1.76 10.56 8.19
C THR A 117 -1.35 10.36 6.74
N THR A 118 -0.34 11.09 6.24
CA THR A 118 0.18 10.90 4.88
C THR A 118 0.99 9.62 4.78
N ASP A 119 1.89 9.34 5.72
CA ASP A 119 2.67 8.09 5.73
C ASP A 119 1.75 6.87 5.82
N ILE A 120 0.68 6.98 6.61
CA ILE A 120 -0.36 5.96 6.67
C ILE A 120 -1.17 5.95 5.37
N SER A 121 -1.50 7.10 4.76
CA SER A 121 -2.26 7.18 3.50
C SER A 121 -1.52 6.56 2.32
N ASP A 122 -0.21 6.79 2.23
CA ASP A 122 0.69 6.17 1.25
C ASP A 122 0.74 4.64 1.41
N TYR A 123 0.34 4.15 2.59
CA TYR A 123 0.23 2.72 2.92
C TYR A 123 -1.23 2.18 2.90
N ILE A 124 -2.25 3.06 2.92
CA ILE A 124 -3.70 2.75 2.97
C ILE A 124 -4.38 2.32 1.65
N PRO A 125 -3.77 2.29 0.43
CA PRO A 125 -4.48 1.77 -0.75
C PRO A 125 -5.17 0.40 -0.53
N HIS A 126 -4.75 -0.33 0.50
CA HIS A 126 -5.16 -1.69 0.87
C HIS A 126 -6.29 -1.83 1.92
N LEU A 127 -6.89 -0.75 2.44
CA LEU A 127 -7.97 -0.90 3.46
C LEU A 127 -9.34 -0.37 3.00
N THR A 128 -9.40 0.47 1.98
CA THR A 128 -10.62 1.23 1.67
C THR A 128 -11.58 0.47 0.73
N ARG A 129 -11.17 -0.59 0.04
CA ARG A 129 -11.99 -1.19 -1.03
C ARG A 129 -12.81 -2.41 -0.65
N ALA A 130 -12.67 -2.95 0.56
CA ALA A 130 -13.45 -4.10 1.02
C ALA A 130 -14.95 -3.82 1.33
N ARG A 131 -15.49 -2.62 1.04
CA ARG A 131 -16.89 -2.26 1.39
C ARG A 131 -17.72 -1.56 0.31
N GLY A 132 -17.33 -1.63 -0.96
CA GLY A 132 -17.97 -0.84 -2.02
C GLY A 132 -18.60 -1.64 -3.16
N ALA A 133 -19.62 -2.46 -2.93
CA ALA A 133 -20.49 -2.93 -4.02
C ALA A 133 -21.92 -3.24 -3.53
N THR A 134 -22.73 -2.20 -3.32
CA THR A 134 -24.19 -2.30 -3.38
C THR A 134 -24.67 -1.64 -4.67
N GLY A 135 -24.61 -2.38 -5.77
CA GLY A 135 -25.25 -2.05 -7.05
C GLY A 135 -26.14 -3.22 -7.46
N GLU A 136 -27.35 -2.92 -7.97
CA GLU A 136 -28.32 -3.95 -8.37
C GLU A 136 -27.80 -4.78 -9.55
N PRO A 137 -27.95 -6.12 -9.53
CA PRO A 137 -27.46 -7.00 -10.59
C PRO A 137 -28.46 -7.05 -11.74
N SER A 138 -28.06 -6.63 -12.94
CA SER A 138 -28.79 -7.00 -14.17
C SER A 138 -27.83 -7.44 -15.26
N GLN A 139 -27.93 -8.73 -15.63
CA GLN A 139 -27.32 -9.39 -16.81
C GLN A 139 -25.81 -9.66 -16.78
N ARG A 140 -25.29 -10.29 -15.72
CA ARG A 140 -23.93 -10.86 -15.71
C ARG A 140 -23.99 -12.37 -15.95
N GLU A 141 -23.25 -12.88 -16.93
CA GLU A 141 -23.16 -14.32 -17.24
C GLU A 141 -21.70 -14.80 -17.12
N GLN A 142 -21.53 -16.09 -16.85
CA GLN A 142 -20.21 -16.72 -16.90
C GLN A 142 -19.83 -16.90 -18.38
N PHE A 143 -18.67 -16.41 -18.79
CA PHE A 143 -18.17 -16.60 -20.15
C PHE A 143 -16.74 -17.13 -20.16
N THR A 144 -16.40 -17.87 -21.21
CA THR A 144 -15.06 -18.41 -21.42
C THR A 144 -14.46 -17.71 -22.63
N ARG A 145 -13.31 -17.05 -22.46
CA ARG A 145 -12.66 -16.32 -23.53
C ARG A 145 -11.38 -17.03 -24.00
N PRO A 146 -11.30 -17.42 -25.29
CA PRO A 146 -10.20 -18.23 -25.81
C PRO A 146 -9.06 -17.43 -26.46
N ASP A 147 -8.95 -16.10 -26.22
CA ASP A 147 -7.93 -15.27 -26.89
C ASP A 147 -6.49 -15.50 -26.36
N THR A 148 -6.30 -16.50 -25.50
CA THR A 148 -4.98 -17.02 -25.13
C THR A 148 -4.52 -18.09 -26.10
N LEU A 149 -3.28 -17.99 -26.58
CA LEU A 149 -2.71 -18.91 -27.57
C LEU A 149 -2.59 -20.37 -27.06
N TYR A 150 -2.45 -20.55 -25.74
CA TYR A 150 -2.37 -21.85 -25.07
C TYR A 150 -2.87 -21.72 -23.62
N GLU A 151 -3.22 -22.85 -23.02
CA GLU A 151 -3.55 -23.00 -21.60
C GLU A 151 -2.87 -24.26 -21.07
N ASP A 152 -2.53 -24.27 -19.79
CA ASP A 152 -2.06 -25.46 -19.08
C ASP A 152 -3.25 -26.18 -18.43
N GLU A 153 -3.18 -27.50 -18.28
CA GLU A 153 -4.27 -28.31 -17.70
C GLU A 153 -4.49 -28.00 -16.22
N ASP A 154 -3.44 -27.55 -15.53
CA ASP A 154 -3.47 -27.23 -14.09
C ASP A 154 -3.92 -25.78 -13.81
N TRP A 155 -4.25 -24.98 -14.83
CA TRP A 155 -4.72 -23.61 -14.63
C TRP A 155 -6.24 -23.57 -14.54
N THR A 156 -6.74 -22.78 -13.60
CA THR A 156 -8.19 -22.51 -13.50
C THR A 156 -8.46 -21.03 -13.67
N PHE A 157 -9.62 -20.70 -14.25
CA PHE A 157 -10.04 -19.33 -14.43
C PHE A 157 -11.56 -19.21 -14.40
N GLU A 158 -12.02 -18.05 -13.95
CA GLU A 158 -13.44 -17.71 -13.90
C GLU A 158 -13.59 -16.28 -14.40
N SER A 159 -14.51 -16.04 -15.32
CA SER A 159 -14.86 -14.69 -15.78
C SER A 159 -16.36 -14.49 -15.62
N TYR A 160 -16.73 -13.39 -14.95
CA TYR A 160 -18.11 -12.98 -14.73
C TYR A 160 -18.27 -11.53 -15.16
N GLY A 161 -19.13 -11.29 -16.15
CA GLY A 161 -19.36 -9.93 -16.64
C GLY A 161 -20.31 -9.88 -17.82
N THR A 162 -20.27 -8.79 -18.56
CA THR A 162 -21.12 -8.60 -19.76
C THR A 162 -20.44 -9.11 -21.02
N ALA A 163 -21.20 -9.76 -21.92
CA ALA A 163 -20.66 -10.31 -23.16
C ALA A 163 -20.13 -9.24 -24.14
N ASP A 164 -20.65 -8.01 -24.05
CA ASP A 164 -20.40 -6.93 -25.02
C ASP A 164 -19.37 -5.89 -24.55
N GLY A 165 -18.62 -6.15 -23.47
CA GLY A 165 -17.57 -5.24 -22.99
C GLY A 165 -17.28 -5.34 -21.51
N ILE A 166 -16.49 -4.40 -21.00
CA ILE A 166 -16.16 -4.27 -19.58
C ILE A 166 -17.13 -3.29 -18.92
N ASP A 167 -17.77 -3.73 -17.83
CA ASP A 167 -18.56 -2.86 -16.95
C ASP A 167 -18.15 -2.94 -15.48
N VAL A 168 -18.58 -1.95 -14.69
CA VAL A 168 -18.28 -1.89 -13.26
C VAL A 168 -18.93 -3.09 -12.54
N GLY A 169 -18.14 -3.79 -11.74
CA GLY A 169 -18.47 -5.02 -11.02
C GLY A 169 -18.26 -6.31 -11.83
N ASP A 170 -17.75 -6.22 -13.06
CA ASP A 170 -17.16 -7.37 -13.74
C ASP A 170 -15.93 -7.85 -12.98
N HIS A 171 -15.74 -9.16 -12.90
CA HIS A 171 -14.59 -9.74 -12.22
C HIS A 171 -14.05 -10.98 -12.93
N VAL A 172 -12.74 -11.13 -12.82
CA VAL A 172 -11.98 -12.25 -13.38
C VAL A 172 -11.09 -12.85 -12.31
N ARG A 173 -10.93 -14.17 -12.38
CA ARG A 173 -10.06 -14.94 -11.51
C ARG A 173 -9.16 -15.84 -12.33
N PHE A 174 -7.95 -16.03 -11.84
CA PHE A 174 -6.99 -16.97 -12.41
C PHE A 174 -6.19 -17.61 -11.28
N SER A 175 -6.09 -18.93 -11.30
CA SER A 175 -5.30 -19.68 -10.33
C SER A 175 -4.30 -20.59 -11.01
N LYS A 176 -3.11 -20.69 -10.41
CA LYS A 176 -2.09 -21.67 -10.76
C LYS A 176 -1.25 -22.02 -9.53
N THR A 177 -0.66 -23.20 -9.55
CA THR A 177 0.44 -23.56 -8.64
C THR A 177 1.74 -22.90 -9.09
N ILE A 178 2.50 -22.31 -8.15
CA ILE A 178 3.83 -21.76 -8.44
C ILE A 178 4.89 -22.82 -8.15
N SER A 179 5.41 -23.45 -9.20
CA SER A 179 6.36 -24.55 -9.06
C SER A 179 7.80 -24.06 -8.81
N GLN A 180 8.67 -24.98 -8.38
CA GLN A 180 10.12 -24.74 -8.37
C GLN A 180 10.66 -24.29 -9.74
N ALA A 181 10.12 -24.83 -10.85
CA ALA A 181 10.54 -24.46 -12.19
C ALA A 181 10.15 -23.02 -12.55
N ASP A 182 8.99 -22.54 -12.09
CA ASP A 182 8.59 -21.13 -12.26
C ASP A 182 9.55 -20.17 -11.54
N VAL A 183 9.97 -20.51 -10.32
CA VAL A 183 10.92 -19.71 -9.53
C VAL A 183 12.27 -19.61 -10.21
N GLU A 184 12.78 -20.73 -10.74
CA GLU A 184 14.05 -20.77 -11.47
C GLU A 184 13.97 -19.99 -12.79
N ALA A 185 12.91 -20.21 -13.57
CA ALA A 185 12.69 -19.50 -14.82
C ALA A 185 12.55 -17.98 -14.61
N PHE A 186 11.85 -17.57 -13.55
CA PHE A 186 11.72 -16.16 -13.20
C PHE A 186 13.05 -15.55 -12.76
N ALA A 187 13.85 -16.25 -11.96
CA ALA A 187 15.17 -15.77 -11.56
C ALA A 187 16.09 -15.56 -12.77
N GLU A 188 16.04 -16.46 -13.76
CA GLU A 188 16.78 -16.32 -15.01
C GLU A 188 16.26 -15.14 -15.86
N ALA A 189 14.94 -15.03 -16.01
CA ALA A 189 14.32 -14.00 -16.85
C ALA A 189 14.44 -12.58 -16.26
N SER A 190 14.29 -12.44 -14.94
CA SER A 190 14.33 -11.16 -14.23
C SER A 190 15.75 -10.73 -13.82
N GLY A 191 16.67 -11.69 -13.71
CA GLY A 191 17.98 -11.49 -13.10
C GLY A 191 17.95 -11.45 -11.55
N ASP A 192 16.78 -11.57 -10.91
CA ASP A 192 16.67 -11.66 -9.46
C ASP A 192 17.07 -13.06 -8.97
N THR A 193 18.36 -13.19 -8.67
CA THR A 193 19.00 -14.40 -8.16
C THR A 193 19.18 -14.36 -6.64
N ASN A 194 18.36 -13.59 -5.92
CA ASN A 194 18.44 -13.51 -4.47
C ASN A 194 18.35 -14.92 -3.84
N ARG A 195 19.30 -15.22 -2.95
CA ARG A 195 19.45 -16.52 -2.29
C ARG A 195 18.22 -16.90 -1.47
N LEU A 196 17.43 -15.94 -1.01
CA LEU A 196 16.18 -16.20 -0.29
C LEU A 196 15.22 -17.10 -1.09
N HIS A 197 15.20 -17.00 -2.42
CA HIS A 197 14.31 -17.77 -3.29
C HIS A 197 14.93 -19.10 -3.74
N LEU A 198 16.26 -19.19 -3.77
CA LEU A 198 16.99 -20.25 -4.47
C LEU A 198 17.75 -21.21 -3.55
N ASP A 199 18.18 -20.76 -2.37
CA ASP A 199 19.06 -21.50 -1.47
C ASP A 199 18.37 -21.81 -0.15
N ALA A 200 18.01 -23.08 0.06
CA ALA A 200 17.30 -23.53 1.26
C ALA A 200 18.11 -23.34 2.55
N ALA A 201 19.44 -23.56 2.50
CA ALA A 201 20.29 -23.42 3.67
C ALA A 201 20.46 -21.95 4.07
N PHE A 202 20.48 -21.05 3.08
CA PHE A 202 20.46 -19.61 3.35
C PHE A 202 19.11 -19.18 3.93
N ALA A 203 18.02 -19.62 3.31
CA ALA A 203 16.67 -19.20 3.69
C ALA A 203 16.25 -19.67 5.10
N ASP A 204 16.74 -20.82 5.55
CA ASP A 204 16.57 -21.34 6.93
C ASP A 204 17.07 -20.35 8.00
N GLY A 205 18.14 -19.60 7.68
CA GLY A 205 18.69 -18.56 8.57
C GLY A 205 17.96 -17.21 8.51
N THR A 206 16.91 -17.07 7.70
CA THR A 206 16.15 -15.83 7.57
C THR A 206 14.92 -15.84 8.46
N ARG A 207 14.25 -14.68 8.61
CA ARG A 207 12.98 -14.59 9.36
C ARG A 207 11.87 -15.52 8.82
N PHE A 208 11.97 -15.95 7.57
CA PHE A 208 11.01 -16.85 6.96
C PHE A 208 11.28 -18.32 7.29
N GLY A 209 12.52 -18.68 7.65
CA GLY A 209 12.93 -20.05 7.97
C GLY A 209 12.83 -21.05 6.79
N ARG A 210 12.52 -20.57 5.59
CA ARG A 210 12.34 -21.37 4.38
C ARG A 210 12.41 -20.47 3.14
N ARG A 211 12.58 -21.09 1.97
CA ARG A 211 12.49 -20.38 0.69
C ARG A 211 11.06 -19.93 0.46
N ILE A 212 10.92 -18.76 -0.15
CA ILE A 212 9.64 -18.19 -0.55
C ILE A 212 9.71 -17.79 -2.02
N VAL A 213 8.57 -17.73 -2.70
CA VAL A 213 8.48 -17.30 -4.10
C VAL A 213 8.79 -15.79 -4.22
N HIS A 214 9.36 -15.35 -5.33
CA HIS A 214 9.50 -13.91 -5.64
C HIS A 214 8.12 -13.24 -5.66
N GLY A 215 7.94 -12.15 -4.92
CA GLY A 215 6.66 -11.42 -4.91
C GLY A 215 6.22 -10.98 -6.31
N THR A 216 7.15 -10.53 -7.15
CA THR A 216 6.85 -10.13 -8.53
C THR A 216 6.38 -11.30 -9.39
N LEU A 217 6.94 -12.50 -9.20
CA LEU A 217 6.46 -13.71 -9.88
C LEU A 217 5.01 -14.01 -9.49
N VAL A 218 4.69 -13.96 -8.20
CA VAL A 218 3.32 -14.14 -7.71
C VAL A 218 2.40 -13.08 -8.32
N SER A 219 2.80 -11.81 -8.32
CA SER A 219 1.99 -10.73 -8.90
C SER A 219 1.71 -10.93 -10.40
N GLY A 220 2.53 -11.70 -11.12
CA GLY A 220 2.32 -12.04 -12.51
C GLY A 220 0.98 -12.74 -12.78
N VAL A 221 0.40 -13.45 -11.80
CA VAL A 221 -0.92 -14.07 -11.95
C VAL A 221 -2.05 -13.04 -12.10
N ILE A 222 -1.86 -11.81 -11.63
CA ILE A 222 -2.78 -10.69 -11.89
C ILE A 222 -2.81 -10.38 -13.39
N SER A 223 -1.65 -10.34 -14.04
CA SER A 223 -1.58 -10.15 -15.49
C SER A 223 -2.30 -11.26 -16.26
N ALA A 224 -2.19 -12.50 -15.79
CA ALA A 224 -2.89 -13.64 -16.39
C ALA A 224 -4.42 -13.54 -16.20
N ALA A 225 -4.88 -13.08 -15.03
CA ALA A 225 -6.30 -12.81 -14.79
C ALA A 225 -6.83 -11.68 -15.68
N LEU A 226 -6.13 -10.55 -15.77
CA LEU A 226 -6.53 -9.40 -16.58
C LEU A 226 -6.61 -9.75 -18.08
N ALA A 227 -5.78 -10.67 -18.57
CA ALA A 227 -5.87 -11.17 -19.93
C ALA A 227 -7.20 -11.88 -20.25
N ARG A 228 -8.02 -12.20 -19.23
CA ARG A 228 -9.35 -12.83 -19.37
C ARG A 228 -10.50 -11.83 -19.45
N LEU A 229 -10.22 -10.54 -19.31
CA LEU A 229 -11.21 -9.48 -19.56
C LEU A 229 -11.61 -9.43 -21.05
N PRO A 230 -12.83 -8.96 -21.37
CA PRO A 230 -13.27 -8.75 -22.74
C PRO A 230 -12.50 -7.59 -23.41
N GLY A 231 -12.36 -7.66 -24.74
CA GLY A 231 -11.51 -6.77 -25.55
C GLY A 231 -10.00 -7.02 -25.46
N LEU A 232 -9.23 -6.35 -26.30
CA LEU A 232 -7.78 -6.31 -26.20
C LEU A 232 -7.40 -5.49 -24.96
N THR A 233 -7.01 -6.18 -23.88
CA THR A 233 -6.65 -5.54 -22.61
C THR A 233 -5.22 -5.04 -22.65
N ILE A 234 -5.04 -3.73 -22.50
CA ILE A 234 -3.75 -3.05 -22.41
C ILE A 234 -3.53 -2.62 -20.96
N TYR A 235 -2.50 -3.19 -20.33
CA TYR A 235 -2.17 -2.94 -18.93
C TYR A 235 -1.34 -1.66 -18.80
N LEU A 236 -1.91 -0.60 -18.21
CA LEU A 236 -1.27 0.71 -18.14
C LEU A 236 -0.45 0.91 -16.86
N SER A 237 -0.99 0.51 -15.72
CA SER A 237 -0.33 0.67 -14.43
C SER A 237 -0.80 -0.40 -13.45
N GLN A 238 0.08 -0.74 -12.51
CA GLN A 238 -0.19 -1.62 -11.39
C GLN A 238 0.48 -1.07 -10.13
N GLU A 239 -0.28 -1.01 -9.04
CA GLU A 239 0.22 -0.72 -7.69
C GLU A 239 0.01 -1.96 -6.82
N LEU A 240 0.99 -2.33 -6.00
CA LEU A 240 0.96 -3.58 -5.21
C LEU A 240 1.52 -3.35 -3.81
N SER A 241 0.92 -4.01 -2.82
CA SER A 241 1.55 -4.32 -1.55
C SER A 241 1.57 -5.82 -1.31
N TYR A 242 2.69 -6.28 -0.76
CA TYR A 242 2.92 -7.67 -0.40
C TYR A 242 2.55 -7.87 1.08
N GLN A 243 1.46 -8.59 1.32
CA GLN A 243 0.89 -8.83 2.64
C GLN A 243 1.47 -10.09 3.30
N GLY A 244 1.96 -11.04 2.51
CA GLY A 244 2.53 -12.29 3.00
C GLY A 244 3.43 -13.01 1.99
N PRO A 245 4.28 -13.94 2.45
CA PRO A 245 5.05 -14.80 1.58
C PRO A 245 4.17 -15.91 0.99
N VAL A 246 4.58 -16.41 -0.18
CA VAL A 246 3.99 -17.60 -0.83
C VAL A 246 5.04 -18.70 -0.88
N ASP A 247 4.61 -19.94 -0.63
CA ASP A 247 5.47 -21.11 -0.72
C ASP A 247 5.68 -21.61 -2.13
N ILE A 248 6.80 -22.31 -2.33
CA ILE A 248 7.02 -23.06 -3.56
C ILE A 248 6.07 -24.26 -3.54
N ASP A 249 5.49 -24.57 -4.70
CA ASP A 249 4.45 -25.57 -4.92
C ASP A 249 3.10 -25.24 -4.26
N GLU A 250 2.88 -23.96 -3.92
CA GLU A 250 1.59 -23.46 -3.45
C GLU A 250 0.72 -22.92 -4.59
N GLU A 251 -0.59 -23.16 -4.51
CA GLU A 251 -1.58 -22.55 -5.40
C GLU A 251 -1.88 -21.12 -4.96
N VAL A 252 -1.88 -20.21 -5.93
CA VAL A 252 -2.29 -18.83 -5.73
C VAL A 252 -3.42 -18.47 -6.68
N THR A 253 -4.34 -17.62 -6.22
CA THR A 253 -5.50 -17.16 -6.99
C THR A 253 -5.49 -15.64 -7.10
N ALA A 254 -5.30 -15.12 -8.31
CA ALA A 254 -5.55 -13.71 -8.60
C ALA A 254 -7.05 -13.43 -8.74
N ARG A 255 -7.50 -12.32 -8.18
CA ARG A 255 -8.84 -11.76 -8.32
C ARG A 255 -8.73 -10.33 -8.80
N CYS A 256 -9.41 -10.00 -9.89
CA CYS A 256 -9.51 -8.64 -10.41
C CYS A 256 -10.98 -8.25 -10.54
N GLU A 257 -11.37 -7.10 -9.99
CA GLU A 257 -12.73 -6.58 -10.06
C GLU A 257 -12.70 -5.15 -10.60
N VAL A 258 -13.53 -4.85 -11.59
CA VAL A 258 -13.68 -3.51 -12.16
C VAL A 258 -14.44 -2.64 -11.18
N VAL A 259 -13.77 -1.66 -10.59
CA VAL A 259 -14.38 -0.77 -9.58
C VAL A 259 -14.81 0.58 -10.14
N GLU A 260 -14.22 1.00 -11.27
CA GLU A 260 -14.47 2.32 -11.84
C GLU A 260 -14.22 2.33 -13.36
N ARG A 261 -15.13 2.97 -14.11
CA ARG A 261 -14.89 3.39 -15.49
C ARG A 261 -14.37 4.83 -15.47
N ILE A 262 -13.07 5.00 -15.76
CA ILE A 262 -12.41 6.32 -15.77
C ILE A 262 -12.81 7.09 -17.04
N GLN A 263 -12.82 6.41 -18.19
CA GLN A 263 -13.20 6.91 -19.52
C GLN A 263 -13.83 5.75 -20.33
N ASP A 264 -14.36 6.03 -21.52
CA ASP A 264 -15.11 5.06 -22.34
C ASP A 264 -14.44 3.68 -22.46
N ASN A 265 -13.13 3.62 -22.67
CA ASN A 265 -12.37 2.37 -22.79
C ASN A 265 -11.32 2.16 -21.68
N ARG A 266 -11.36 2.94 -20.59
CA ARG A 266 -10.35 2.90 -19.52
C ARG A 266 -10.98 2.61 -18.17
N PHE A 267 -10.43 1.60 -17.50
CA PHE A 267 -10.99 1.03 -16.28
C PHE A 267 -9.96 0.94 -15.16
N ARG A 268 -10.40 1.16 -13.93
CA ARG A 268 -9.65 0.83 -12.72
C ARG A 268 -10.18 -0.48 -12.15
N LEU A 269 -9.27 -1.36 -11.76
CA LEU A 269 -9.59 -2.61 -11.10
C LEU A 269 -8.95 -2.68 -9.72
N ALA A 270 -9.70 -3.19 -8.74
CA ALA A 270 -9.12 -3.73 -7.53
C ALA A 270 -8.52 -5.09 -7.86
N THR A 271 -7.29 -5.34 -7.43
CA THR A 271 -6.55 -6.58 -7.68
C THR A 271 -6.08 -7.19 -6.36
N ALA A 272 -6.23 -8.49 -6.22
CA ALA A 272 -5.69 -9.23 -5.08
C ALA A 272 -5.15 -10.58 -5.54
N VAL A 273 -4.23 -11.16 -4.76
CA VAL A 273 -3.81 -12.55 -4.89
C VAL A 273 -3.98 -13.20 -3.53
N ASP A 274 -4.71 -14.31 -3.49
CA ASP A 274 -4.88 -15.12 -2.29
C ASP A 274 -4.01 -16.39 -2.37
N ASP A 275 -3.56 -16.88 -1.21
CA ASP A 275 -2.90 -18.17 -1.06
C ASP A 275 -3.88 -19.35 -1.05
N SER A 276 -3.35 -20.56 -0.88
CA SER A 276 -4.14 -21.80 -0.86
C SER A 276 -5.11 -21.91 0.32
N GLU A 277 -4.90 -21.12 1.38
CA GLU A 277 -5.77 -21.04 2.55
C GLU A 277 -6.81 -19.91 2.43
N GLY A 278 -6.74 -19.11 1.35
CA GLY A 278 -7.61 -17.96 1.11
C GLY A 278 -7.17 -16.68 1.83
N ASN A 279 -5.94 -16.62 2.36
CA ASN A 279 -5.39 -15.38 2.90
C ASN A 279 -4.90 -14.49 1.76
N CYS A 280 -5.21 -13.20 1.80
CA CYS A 280 -4.68 -12.22 0.86
C CYS A 280 -3.16 -12.06 1.07
N VAL A 281 -2.36 -12.41 0.06
CA VAL A 281 -0.89 -12.29 0.07
C VAL A 281 -0.39 -11.11 -0.75
N ILE A 282 -1.18 -10.64 -1.72
CA ILE A 282 -0.92 -9.42 -2.48
C ILE A 282 -2.23 -8.65 -2.63
N GLU A 283 -2.19 -7.35 -2.39
CA GLU A 283 -3.31 -6.45 -2.65
C GLU A 283 -2.85 -5.26 -3.48
N GLY A 284 -3.70 -4.72 -4.33
CA GLY A 284 -3.31 -3.67 -5.24
C GLY A 284 -4.41 -3.17 -6.16
N ASP A 285 -3.99 -2.38 -7.14
CA ASP A 285 -4.86 -1.76 -8.14
C ASP A 285 -4.24 -1.75 -9.52
N ALA A 286 -5.05 -2.03 -10.53
CA ALA A 286 -4.69 -1.95 -11.94
C ALA A 286 -5.43 -0.81 -12.64
N VAL A 287 -4.80 -0.19 -13.63
CA VAL A 287 -5.50 0.57 -14.67
C VAL A 287 -5.28 -0.11 -16.01
N VAL A 288 -6.37 -0.37 -16.72
CA VAL A 288 -6.33 -1.00 -18.05
C VAL A 288 -7.11 -0.19 -19.07
N ILE A 289 -6.74 -0.36 -20.34
CA ILE A 289 -7.57 0.00 -21.49
C ILE A 289 -8.11 -1.28 -22.12
N SER A 290 -9.34 -1.28 -22.60
CA SER A 290 -9.91 -2.36 -23.40
C SER A 290 -10.31 -1.87 -24.79
N ASP A 291 -9.57 -2.31 -25.80
CA ASP A 291 -9.83 -1.97 -27.21
C ASP A 291 -10.56 -3.12 -27.92
N PRO A 292 -11.21 -2.89 -29.07
CA PRO A 292 -11.76 -3.97 -29.89
C PRO A 292 -10.65 -4.92 -30.37
N ILE A 293 -10.95 -6.22 -30.42
CA ILE A 293 -10.02 -7.16 -31.05
C ILE A 293 -10.00 -6.91 -32.56
N PRO A 294 -8.82 -6.76 -33.19
CA PRO A 294 -8.73 -6.64 -34.63
C PRO A 294 -9.34 -7.85 -35.34
N ASP A 295 -10.08 -7.64 -36.41
CA ASP A 295 -10.51 -8.74 -37.29
C ASP A 295 -9.26 -9.50 -37.80
N ALA A 296 -9.25 -10.82 -37.64
CA ALA A 296 -8.16 -11.65 -38.15
C ALA A 296 -8.05 -11.49 -39.68
N ALA A 297 -6.88 -11.07 -40.16
CA ALA A 297 -6.54 -10.99 -41.58
C ALA A 297 -6.21 -12.37 -42.16
#